data_AF-A0A2D4FLE9-F1
#
_entry.id   AF-A0A2D4FLE9-F1
#
_cell.length_a   1.000
_cell.length_b   1.000
_cell.length_c   1.000
_cell.angle_alpha   90.00
_cell.angle_beta   90.00
_cell.angle_gamma   90.00
#
_symmetry.space_group_name_H-M   'P 1'
#
loop_
_entity.id
_entity.type
_entity.pdbx_description
1 polymer ?
#
loop_
_entity_poly.entity_id
_entity_poly.type
_entity_poly.pdbx_seq_one_letter_code
_entity_poly.pdbx_strand_id
1 'polypeptide(L)'
;ACQDMDTPERNRMVTRLKLLLNKEMKQIGHKEKGHPITNYYQYSLAILALCIHNKRIDPEVIRKLLSAEHNGRFYHHQTLSVDTEAMAGLAFVCLERAPTYPHNLLAGVRRAMKRAKATILDARTPDGVYGNIYSSPLAVQFL
;
A
#
# COMPACT_ATOMS: atom_id res chain seq x y z
N ALA A 1 -10.02 -19.47 -0.65
CA ALA A 1 -10.55 -19.99 -1.92
C ALA A 1 -9.69 -19.44 -3.07
N CYS A 2 -9.16 -20.31 -3.95
CA CYS A 2 -8.31 -19.95 -5.08
C CYS A 2 -9.16 -19.56 -6.30
N GLN A 3 -9.79 -18.39 -6.24
CA GLN A 3 -10.75 -17.94 -7.26
C GLN A 3 -10.33 -16.61 -7.88
N ASP A 4 -10.60 -16.44 -9.17
CA ASP A 4 -10.38 -15.18 -9.90
C ASP A 4 -11.52 -14.18 -9.71
N MET A 5 -11.33 -12.97 -10.25
CA MET A 5 -12.32 -11.89 -10.23
C MET A 5 -12.85 -11.57 -11.64
N ASP A 6 -12.96 -12.59 -12.51
CA ASP A 6 -13.24 -12.40 -13.95
C ASP A 6 -14.70 -12.58 -14.35
N THR A 7 -15.57 -13.05 -13.43
CA THR A 7 -17.02 -13.08 -13.71
C THR A 7 -17.61 -11.66 -13.83
N PRO A 8 -18.73 -11.47 -14.55
CA PRO A 8 -19.35 -10.15 -14.70
C PRO A 8 -19.66 -9.46 -13.36
N GLU A 9 -20.18 -10.19 -12.38
CA GLU A 9 -20.52 -9.68 -11.06
C GLU A 9 -19.26 -9.25 -10.29
N ARG A 10 -18.19 -10.06 -10.37
CA ARG A 10 -16.91 -9.77 -9.72
C ARG A 10 -16.19 -8.60 -10.37
N ASN A 11 -16.27 -8.47 -11.70
CA ASN A 11 -15.74 -7.32 -12.42
C ASN A 11 -16.45 -6.00 -12.06
N ARG A 12 -17.73 -6.04 -11.69
CA ARG A 12 -18.41 -4.86 -11.11
C ARG A 12 -17.78 -4.44 -9.78
N MET A 13 -17.41 -5.40 -8.93
CA MET A 13 -16.70 -5.12 -7.67
C MET A 13 -15.31 -4.55 -7.91
N VAL A 14 -14.55 -5.10 -8.87
CA VAL A 14 -13.24 -4.56 -9.28
C VAL A 14 -13.39 -3.12 -9.77
N THR A 15 -14.39 -2.85 -10.63
CA THR A 15 -14.67 -1.49 -11.12
C THR A 15 -15.00 -0.55 -9.97
N ARG A 16 -15.82 -0.99 -9.01
CA ARG A 16 -16.16 -0.18 -7.83
C ARG A 16 -14.92 0.14 -7.00
N LEU A 17 -14.04 -0.84 -6.75
CA LEU A 17 -12.80 -0.63 -6.01
C LEU A 17 -11.86 0.36 -6.71
N LYS A 18 -11.71 0.26 -8.03
CA LYS A 18 -10.93 1.22 -8.83
C LYS A 18 -11.51 2.64 -8.75
N LEU A 19 -12.84 2.78 -8.78
CA LEU A 19 -13.50 4.08 -8.62
C LEU A 19 -13.28 4.68 -7.23
N LEU A 20 -13.31 3.85 -6.17
CA LEU A 20 -13.01 4.30 -4.81
C LEU A 20 -11.55 4.76 -4.69
N LEU A 21 -10.58 3.98 -5.19
CA LEU A 21 -9.16 4.38 -5.23
C LEU A 21 -8.92 5.68 -5.99
N ASN A 22 -9.62 5.90 -7.11
CA ASN A 22 -9.52 7.16 -7.84
C ASN A 22 -10.05 8.34 -7.02
N LYS A 23 -11.16 8.17 -6.28
CA LYS A 23 -11.67 9.20 -5.37
C LYS A 23 -10.68 9.52 -4.26
N GLU A 24 -10.08 8.50 -3.65
CA GLU A 24 -9.02 8.64 -2.65
C GLU A 24 -7.81 9.41 -3.22
N MET A 25 -7.34 9.02 -4.41
CA MET A 25 -6.23 9.67 -5.12
C MET A 25 -6.50 11.16 -5.37
N LYS A 26 -7.71 11.50 -5.84
CA LYS A 26 -8.13 12.88 -6.08
C LYS A 26 -8.18 13.70 -4.79
N GLN A 27 -8.60 13.10 -3.68
CA GLN A 27 -8.61 13.75 -2.38
C GLN A 27 -7.19 14.06 -1.87
N ILE A 28 -6.22 13.16 -2.09
CA ILE A 28 -4.80 13.42 -1.78
C ILE A 28 -4.27 14.63 -2.58
N GLY A 29 -4.70 14.73 -3.85
CA GLY A 29 -4.45 15.88 -4.71
C GLY A 29 -3.03 15.97 -5.29
N HIS A 30 -2.81 16.91 -6.21
CA HIS A 30 -1.56 17.03 -6.97
C HIS A 30 -0.34 17.44 -6.12
N LYS A 31 -0.53 18.31 -5.12
CA LYS A 31 0.54 18.74 -4.21
C LYS A 31 0.66 17.87 -2.95
N GLU A 32 -0.13 16.80 -2.87
CA GLU A 32 -0.08 15.83 -1.76
C GLU A 32 -0.24 16.45 -0.37
N LYS A 33 -0.95 17.58 -0.33
CA LYS A 33 -1.32 18.26 0.91
C LYS A 33 -2.60 17.66 1.52
N GLY A 34 -3.40 16.95 0.73
CA GLY A 34 -4.61 16.27 1.20
C GLY A 34 -4.31 14.89 1.78
N HIS A 35 -5.21 14.35 2.57
CA HIS A 35 -5.16 12.96 3.08
C HIS A 35 -6.19 12.10 2.34
N PRO A 36 -6.03 10.76 2.29
CA PRO A 36 -7.11 9.89 1.86
C PRO A 36 -8.41 10.20 2.64
N ILE A 37 -9.56 10.01 2.00
CA ILE A 37 -10.90 10.04 2.60
C ILE A 37 -10.95 9.02 3.75
N THR A 38 -10.33 7.86 3.55
CA THR A 38 -10.19 6.80 4.56
C THR A 38 -8.86 6.92 5.30
N ASN A 39 -7.86 6.12 4.92
CA ASN A 39 -6.49 6.16 5.41
C ASN A 39 -5.55 5.42 4.44
N TYR A 40 -4.24 5.57 4.65
CA TYR A 40 -3.25 4.91 3.80
C TYR A 40 -3.22 3.39 3.96
N TYR A 41 -3.70 2.84 5.07
CA TYR A 41 -3.86 1.39 5.25
C TYR A 41 -4.88 0.85 4.24
N GLN A 42 -6.07 1.44 4.16
CA GLN A 42 -7.12 1.04 3.22
C GLN A 42 -6.73 1.33 1.76
N TYR A 43 -6.03 2.44 1.52
CA TYR A 43 -5.47 2.76 0.20
C TYR A 43 -4.51 1.66 -0.27
N SER A 44 -3.60 1.24 0.60
CA SER A 44 -2.63 0.17 0.35
C SER A 44 -3.31 -1.19 0.17
N LEU A 45 -4.29 -1.50 1.02
CA LEU A 45 -5.06 -2.74 0.95
C LEU A 45 -5.83 -2.87 -0.38
N ALA A 46 -6.42 -1.77 -0.86
CA ALA A 46 -7.11 -1.75 -2.15
C ALA A 46 -6.15 -1.96 -3.33
N ILE A 47 -4.95 -1.38 -3.27
CA ILE A 47 -3.88 -1.64 -4.25
C ILE A 47 -3.46 -3.11 -4.23
N LEU A 48 -3.21 -3.67 -3.04
CA LEU A 48 -2.85 -5.07 -2.87
C LEU A 48 -3.93 -6.00 -3.43
N ALA A 49 -5.20 -5.75 -3.10
CA ALA A 49 -6.34 -6.54 -3.56
C ALA A 49 -6.46 -6.56 -5.10
N LEU A 50 -6.27 -5.41 -5.75
CA LEU A 50 -6.26 -5.36 -7.22
C LEU A 50 -5.05 -6.10 -7.80
N CYS A 51 -3.89 -5.94 -7.17
CA CYS A 51 -2.64 -6.54 -7.64
C CYS A 51 -2.67 -8.07 -7.58
N ILE A 52 -3.09 -8.68 -6.46
CA ILE A 52 -3.14 -10.15 -6.32
C ILE A 52 -4.10 -10.82 -7.32
N HIS A 53 -5.10 -10.08 -7.80
CA HIS A 53 -6.04 -10.53 -8.84
C HIS A 53 -5.63 -10.09 -10.25
N ASN A 54 -4.37 -9.70 -10.46
CA ASN A 54 -3.81 -9.26 -11.75
C ASN A 54 -4.62 -8.12 -12.41
N LYS A 55 -5.30 -7.28 -11.62
CA LYS A 55 -6.07 -6.15 -12.13
C LYS A 55 -5.17 -4.93 -12.23
N ARG A 56 -5.00 -4.41 -13.44
CA ARG A 56 -4.19 -3.19 -13.68
C ARG A 56 -4.71 -2.00 -12.86
N ILE A 57 -3.78 -1.39 -12.12
CA ILE A 57 -3.97 -0.19 -11.31
C ILE A 57 -3.38 1.00 -12.07
N ASP A 58 -4.01 2.16 -11.95
CA ASP A 58 -3.51 3.42 -12.49
C ASP A 58 -2.12 3.75 -11.88
N PRO A 59 -1.08 4.00 -12.71
CA PRO A 59 0.23 4.42 -12.22
C PRO A 59 0.21 5.63 -11.27
N GLU A 60 -0.71 6.57 -11.43
CA GLU A 60 -0.81 7.73 -10.54
C GLU A 60 -1.24 7.33 -9.12
N VAL A 61 -2.16 6.37 -8.99
CA VAL A 61 -2.56 5.78 -7.70
C VAL A 61 -1.35 5.18 -6.99
N ILE A 62 -0.51 4.44 -7.72
CA ILE A 62 0.73 3.85 -7.17
C ILE A 62 1.70 4.96 -6.74
N ARG A 63 1.88 6.00 -7.56
CA ARG A 63 2.76 7.13 -7.23
C ARG A 63 2.32 7.86 -5.95
N LYS A 64 1.01 7.99 -5.70
CA LYS A 64 0.52 8.58 -4.45
C LYS A 64 0.90 7.76 -3.23
N LEU A 65 0.86 6.42 -3.32
CA LEU A 65 1.31 5.59 -2.21
C LEU A 65 2.83 5.68 -2.02
N LEU A 66 3.62 5.66 -3.10
CA LEU A 66 5.07 5.83 -3.04
C LEU A 66 5.48 7.16 -2.41
N SER A 67 4.79 8.23 -2.77
CA SER A 67 5.07 9.55 -2.21
C SER A 67 4.63 9.67 -0.75
N ALA A 68 3.51 9.03 -0.38
CA ALA A 68 3.07 8.99 1.01
C ALA A 68 4.08 8.27 1.92
N GLU A 69 4.60 7.12 1.48
CA GLU A 69 5.67 6.40 2.19
C GLU A 69 6.93 7.25 2.28
N HIS A 70 7.40 7.80 1.16
CA HIS A 70 8.63 8.59 1.13
C HIS A 70 8.59 9.84 2.02
N ASN A 71 7.43 10.48 2.11
CA ASN A 71 7.24 11.71 2.91
C ASN A 71 6.77 11.42 4.35
N GLY A 72 6.84 10.17 4.83
CA GLY A 72 6.48 9.83 6.21
C GLY A 72 5.00 10.06 6.54
N ARG A 73 4.10 9.95 5.56
CA ARG A 73 2.65 10.22 5.78
C ARG A 73 1.91 9.10 6.51
N PHE A 74 2.63 8.06 6.93
CA PHE A 74 2.10 6.97 7.76
C PHE A 74 2.31 7.22 9.26
N TYR A 75 2.91 8.37 9.62
CA TYR A 75 2.98 8.84 10.98
C TYR A 75 1.69 9.56 11.37
N HIS A 76 1.15 9.20 12.53
CA HIS A 76 0.12 9.96 13.22
C HIS A 76 0.78 10.71 14.37
N HIS A 77 0.90 12.04 14.21
CA HIS A 77 1.75 12.88 15.06
C HIS A 77 3.20 12.40 15.02
N GLN A 78 3.71 11.84 16.12
CA GLN A 78 5.09 11.33 16.23
C GLN A 78 5.15 9.80 16.20
N THR A 79 4.01 9.14 16.07
CA THR A 79 3.92 7.67 16.14
C THR A 79 3.72 7.09 14.76
N LEU A 80 4.63 6.21 14.35
CA LEU A 80 4.49 5.43 13.12
C LEU A 80 3.32 4.44 13.23
N SER A 81 2.47 4.37 12.20
CA SER A 81 1.55 3.24 12.03
C SER A 81 2.27 2.08 11.35
N VAL A 82 2.78 1.13 12.15
CA VAL A 82 3.42 -0.10 11.65
C VAL A 82 2.45 -0.91 10.76
N ASP A 83 1.15 -0.92 11.09
CA ASP A 83 0.13 -1.57 10.26
C ASP A 83 0.05 -0.97 8.86
N THR A 84 0.09 0.37 8.76
CA THR A 84 0.04 1.07 7.48
C THR A 84 1.30 0.82 6.67
N GLU A 85 2.47 0.90 7.31
CA GLU A 85 3.77 0.62 6.68
C GLU A 85 3.82 -0.81 6.15
N ALA A 86 3.36 -1.80 6.93
CA ALA A 86 3.34 -3.20 6.55
C ALA A 86 2.35 -3.47 5.40
N MET A 87 1.15 -2.88 5.44
CA MET A 87 0.17 -3.02 4.37
C MET A 87 0.66 -2.37 3.06
N ALA A 88 1.31 -1.20 3.13
CA ALA A 88 1.96 -0.57 1.99
C ALA A 88 3.10 -1.44 1.44
N GLY A 89 3.91 -2.01 2.34
CA GLY A 89 4.96 -2.96 2.03
C GLY A 89 4.44 -4.18 1.23
N LEU A 90 3.36 -4.82 1.69
CA LEU A 90 2.73 -5.94 0.98
C LEU A 90 2.24 -5.53 -0.41
N ALA A 91 1.63 -4.35 -0.53
CA ALA A 91 1.21 -3.82 -1.83
C ALA A 91 2.42 -3.63 -2.77
N PHE A 92 3.54 -3.10 -2.27
CA PHE A 92 4.77 -2.94 -3.04
C PHE A 92 5.38 -4.29 -3.47
N VAL A 93 5.41 -5.30 -2.59
CA VAL A 93 5.88 -6.66 -2.91
C VAL A 93 5.05 -7.24 -4.07
N CYS A 94 3.73 -7.08 -4.04
CA CYS A 94 2.88 -7.54 -5.13
C CYS A 94 3.18 -6.78 -6.43
N LEU A 95 3.25 -5.45 -6.38
CA LEU A 95 3.50 -4.59 -7.55
C LEU A 95 4.85 -4.85 -8.20
N GLU A 96 5.90 -5.17 -7.41
CA GLU A 96 7.23 -5.50 -7.95
C GLU A 96 7.18 -6.72 -8.86
N ARG A 97 6.33 -7.70 -8.53
CA ARG A 97 6.15 -8.94 -9.29
C ARG A 97 5.22 -8.79 -10.50
N ALA A 98 4.55 -7.64 -10.65
CA ALA A 98 3.62 -7.41 -11.74
C ALA A 98 4.37 -7.05 -13.05
N PRO A 99 4.13 -7.75 -14.17
CA PRO A 99 4.92 -7.60 -15.40
C PRO A 99 4.59 -6.34 -16.22
N THR A 100 3.68 -5.49 -15.76
CA THR A 100 2.97 -4.51 -16.63
C THR A 100 3.29 -3.04 -16.36
N TYR A 101 4.25 -2.73 -15.47
CA TYR A 101 4.55 -1.35 -15.09
C TYR A 101 5.88 -0.82 -15.66
N PRO A 102 5.98 0.49 -15.98
CA PRO A 102 7.21 1.11 -16.43
C PRO A 102 8.38 0.91 -15.45
N HIS A 103 9.58 0.72 -15.99
CA HIS A 103 10.78 0.42 -15.20
C HIS A 103 11.08 1.46 -14.10
N ASN A 104 10.87 2.75 -14.38
CA ASN A 104 11.06 3.82 -13.40
C ASN A 104 10.08 3.72 -12.22
N LEU A 105 8.82 3.32 -12.48
CA LEU A 105 7.83 3.11 -11.43
C LEU A 105 8.23 1.92 -10.55
N LEU A 106 8.61 0.80 -11.17
CA LEU A 106 9.08 -0.39 -10.46
C LEU A 106 10.35 -0.13 -9.65
N ALA A 107 11.28 0.67 -10.15
CA ALA A 107 12.44 1.09 -9.37
C ALA A 107 12.03 1.91 -8.12
N GLY A 108 10.99 2.74 -8.24
CA GLY A 108 10.38 3.44 -7.09
C GLY A 108 9.78 2.45 -6.08
N VAL A 109 9.00 1.48 -6.56
CA VAL A 109 8.41 0.41 -5.74
C VAL A 109 9.48 -0.37 -4.97
N ARG A 110 10.56 -0.78 -5.63
CA ARG A 110 11.67 -1.49 -4.96
C ARG A 110 12.33 -0.67 -3.86
N ARG A 111 12.51 0.63 -4.07
CA ARG A 111 13.08 1.52 -3.04
C ARG A 111 12.12 1.68 -1.87
N ALA A 112 10.83 1.87 -2.13
CA ALA A 112 9.81 1.99 -1.09
C ALA A 112 9.70 0.70 -0.27
N MET A 113 9.71 -0.47 -0.92
CA MET A 113 9.73 -1.76 -0.23
C MET A 113 10.94 -1.90 0.73
N LYS A 114 12.15 -1.51 0.28
CA LYS A 114 13.34 -1.55 1.14
C LYS A 114 13.25 -0.58 2.33
N ARG A 115 12.72 0.62 2.10
CA ARG A 115 12.49 1.60 3.17
C ARG A 115 11.44 1.10 4.16
N ALA A 116 10.28 0.66 3.71
CA ALA A 116 9.25 0.10 4.57
C ALA A 116 9.79 -1.03 5.46
N LYS A 117 10.63 -1.91 4.90
CA LYS A 117 11.32 -2.96 5.68
C LYS A 117 12.23 -2.37 6.75
N ALA A 118 13.07 -1.39 6.40
CA ALA A 118 13.93 -0.71 7.38
C ALA A 118 13.11 -0.01 8.47
N THR A 119 12.09 0.77 8.09
CA THR A 119 11.20 1.49 9.00
C THR A 119 10.52 0.54 10.01
N ILE A 120 10.05 -0.62 9.57
CA ILE A 120 9.42 -1.60 10.46
C ILE A 120 10.45 -2.25 11.39
N LEU A 121 11.65 -2.56 10.91
CA LEU A 121 12.72 -3.12 11.73
C LEU A 121 13.18 -2.11 12.80
N ASP A 122 13.24 -0.82 12.46
CA ASP A 122 13.57 0.28 13.38
C ASP A 122 12.46 0.49 14.43
N ALA A 123 11.22 0.13 14.11
CA ALA A 123 10.08 0.18 15.04
C ALA A 123 10.03 -1.02 16.00
N ARG A 124 11.02 -1.93 15.99
CA ARG A 124 11.09 -3.05 16.93
C ARG A 124 11.33 -2.55 18.36
N THR A 125 10.49 -2.96 19.29
CA THR A 125 10.61 -2.60 20.71
C THR A 125 11.64 -3.48 21.44
N PRO A 126 12.06 -3.12 22.67
CA PRO A 126 12.94 -3.97 23.49
C PRO A 126 12.40 -5.39 23.71
N ASP A 127 11.08 -5.55 23.78
CA ASP A 127 10.41 -6.86 23.94
C ASP A 127 10.36 -7.66 22.63
N GLY A 128 10.90 -7.10 21.54
CA GLY A 128 11.07 -7.77 20.26
C GLY A 128 9.87 -7.70 19.32
N VAL A 129 8.79 -7.01 19.70
CA VAL A 129 7.59 -6.79 18.87
C VAL A 129 7.78 -5.59 17.94
N TYR A 130 7.11 -5.58 16.78
CA TYR A 130 7.18 -4.48 15.81
C TYR A 130 6.06 -3.47 16.07
N GLY A 131 6.42 -2.28 16.57
CA GLY A 131 5.48 -1.27 17.05
C GLY A 131 4.78 -1.70 18.33
N ASN A 132 3.76 -2.55 18.21
CA ASN A 132 3.05 -3.15 19.34
C ASN A 132 2.62 -4.60 19.02
N ILE A 133 2.03 -5.28 20.00
CA ILE A 133 1.65 -6.70 19.87
C ILE A 133 0.60 -6.94 18.77
N TYR A 134 -0.24 -5.95 18.45
CA TYR A 134 -1.32 -6.06 17.48
C TYR A 134 -0.85 -5.79 16.04
N SER A 135 0.16 -4.93 15.88
CA SER A 135 0.77 -4.63 14.57
C SER A 135 1.78 -5.70 14.13
N SER A 136 2.38 -6.41 15.09
CA SER A 136 3.44 -7.38 14.85
C SER A 136 3.07 -8.50 13.87
N PRO A 137 1.87 -9.12 13.92
CA PRO A 137 1.49 -10.16 12.96
C PRO A 137 1.51 -9.67 11.52
N LEU A 138 1.03 -8.45 11.25
CA LEU A 138 1.04 -7.89 9.90
C LEU A 138 2.44 -7.47 9.45
N ALA A 139 3.25 -6.92 10.37
CA ALA A 139 4.65 -6.65 10.11
C ALA A 139 5.40 -7.93 9.68
N VAL A 140 5.20 -9.04 10.39
CA VAL A 140 5.81 -10.34 10.05
C VAL A 140 5.31 -10.89 8.71
N GLN A 141 4.06 -10.65 8.32
CA GLN A 141 3.58 -11.04 6.98
C GLN A 141 4.32 -10.31 5.85
N PHE A 142 4.75 -9.07 6.10
CA PHE A 142 5.47 -8.27 5.11
C PHE A 142 6.98 -8.58 5.05
N LEU A 143 7.64 -8.73 6.20
CA LEU A 143 9.10 -8.84 6.35
C LEU A 143 9.73 -10.05 5.66
#